data_AF-A0A927NM89-F1
#
_entry.id   AF-A0A927NM89-F1
#
_cell.length_a   1.000
_cell.length_b   1.000
_cell.length_c   1.000
_cell.angle_alpha   90.00
_cell.angle_beta   90.00
_cell.angle_gamma   90.00
#
_symmetry.space_group_name_H-M   'P 1'
#
loop_
_entity.id
_entity.type
_entity.pdbx_description
1 polymer ?
#
loop_
_entity_poly.entity_id
_entity_poly.type
_entity_poly.pdbx_seq_one_letter_code
_entity_poly.pdbx_strand_id
1 'polypeptide(L)'
;MSISSSEKSKIKDFVKACNEMIGGRFILSDIKIARILECIASSEILYNLFAKCLINFNFRQEFKSALSTNKVNGGYFVLPNEQNKIVALVFCLLIEVDNQKINLQSFINDNFFSPDGYNISYSNFAHNVLIPFKSCVLMLLNVNEDGEALNEEDNTYDAQVSIEDVELDATSKLLFANLTRAVNDLCSAVRRKGKLKKEQKEEIIIIAKAMNEAIKLENFKILNALIIPLEYILGKDKVLKNYYNDVKESLIKLYN
;
A
#
# COMPACT_ATOMS: atom_id res chain seq x y z
N MET A 1 19.56 -9.30 -21.00
CA MET A 1 20.91 -9.06 -20.46
C MET A 1 21.30 -10.30 -19.67
N SER A 2 22.43 -10.96 -19.94
CA SER A 2 22.79 -12.17 -19.17
C SER A 2 23.39 -11.75 -17.84
N ILE A 3 22.65 -11.92 -16.75
CA ILE A 3 23.09 -11.58 -15.39
C ILE A 3 24.03 -12.67 -14.89
N SER A 4 25.25 -12.29 -14.50
CA SER A 4 26.25 -13.23 -13.97
C SER A 4 25.76 -13.86 -12.65
N SER A 5 26.18 -15.09 -12.35
CA SER A 5 25.83 -15.77 -11.09
C SER A 5 26.18 -14.95 -9.83
N SER A 6 27.30 -14.21 -9.89
CA SER A 6 27.72 -13.28 -8.83
C SER A 6 26.70 -12.16 -8.63
N GLU A 7 26.24 -11.52 -9.71
CA GLU A 7 25.24 -10.45 -9.62
C GLU A 7 23.87 -10.97 -9.18
N LYS A 8 23.47 -12.18 -9.60
CA LYS A 8 22.25 -12.82 -9.10
C LYS A 8 22.27 -12.96 -7.58
N SER A 9 23.40 -13.40 -7.00
CA SER A 9 23.55 -13.50 -5.55
C SER A 9 23.36 -12.15 -4.86
N LYS A 10 23.91 -11.07 -5.40
CA LYS A 10 23.77 -9.74 -4.82
C LYS A 10 22.35 -9.19 -4.92
N ILE A 11 21.63 -9.51 -6.00
CA ILE A 11 20.20 -9.19 -6.12
C ILE A 11 19.40 -9.94 -5.04
N LYS A 12 19.69 -11.23 -4.80
CA LYS A 12 19.08 -11.98 -3.68
C LYS A 12 19.37 -11.34 -2.33
N ASP A 13 20.60 -10.87 -2.10
CA ASP A 13 20.97 -10.19 -0.86
C ASP A 13 20.20 -8.88 -0.68
N PHE A 14 20.02 -8.09 -1.74
CA PHE A 14 19.16 -6.90 -1.74
C PHE A 14 17.71 -7.24 -1.42
N VAL A 15 17.13 -8.25 -2.08
CA VAL A 15 15.74 -8.70 -1.84
C VAL A 15 15.57 -9.14 -0.39
N LYS A 16 16.54 -9.91 0.14
CA LYS A 16 16.55 -10.34 1.53
C LYS A 16 16.60 -9.15 2.49
N ALA A 17 17.46 -8.17 2.24
CA ALA A 17 17.55 -6.95 3.05
C ALA A 17 16.21 -6.17 3.05
N CYS A 18 15.57 -6.05 1.88
CA CYS A 18 14.24 -5.44 1.77
C CYS A 18 13.18 -6.22 2.57
N ASN A 19 13.14 -7.55 2.42
CA ASN A 19 12.17 -8.41 3.12
C ASN A 19 12.36 -8.35 4.65
N GLU A 20 13.61 -8.29 5.13
CA GLU A 20 13.91 -8.11 6.56
C GLU A 20 13.46 -6.73 7.09
N MET A 21 13.54 -5.67 6.28
CA MET A 21 13.00 -4.36 6.61
C MET A 21 11.46 -4.37 6.62
N ILE A 22 10.83 -4.95 5.60
CA ILE A 22 9.37 -5.05 5.45
C ILE A 22 8.74 -5.84 6.59
N GLY A 23 9.24 -7.04 6.89
CA GLY A 23 8.72 -7.89 7.98
C GLY A 23 9.26 -7.54 9.37
N GLY A 24 10.11 -6.52 9.46
CA GLY A 24 10.81 -6.13 10.67
C GLY A 24 9.98 -5.34 11.67
N ARG A 25 10.54 -5.17 12.88
CA ARG A 25 10.11 -4.12 13.82
C ARG A 25 11.00 -2.89 13.64
N PHE A 26 10.45 -1.71 13.93
CA PHE A 26 11.15 -0.43 13.80
C PHE A 26 12.46 -0.32 14.60
N ILE A 27 12.61 -1.01 15.73
CA ILE A 27 13.80 -0.90 16.62
C ILE A 27 15.13 -1.11 15.87
N LEU A 28 15.13 -1.85 14.77
CA LEU A 28 16.32 -2.15 13.96
C LEU A 28 16.28 -1.47 12.59
N SER A 29 15.47 -0.41 12.41
CA SER A 29 15.31 0.26 11.11
C SER A 29 16.63 0.80 10.58
N ASP A 30 17.44 1.44 11.42
CA ASP A 30 18.65 2.13 10.97
C ASP A 30 19.67 1.14 10.40
N ILE A 31 19.92 0.04 11.12
CA ILE A 31 20.81 -1.05 10.68
C ILE A 31 20.29 -1.68 9.38
N LYS A 32 18.97 -1.83 9.23
CA LYS A 32 18.37 -2.45 8.05
C LYS A 32 18.39 -1.53 6.83
N ILE A 33 18.23 -0.22 7.03
CA ILE A 33 18.35 0.78 5.97
C ILE A 33 19.79 0.81 5.45
N ALA A 34 20.78 0.88 6.35
CA ALA A 34 22.19 0.82 5.98
C ALA A 34 22.50 -0.43 5.14
N ARG A 35 21.99 -1.60 5.57
CA ARG A 35 22.15 -2.86 4.83
C ARG A 35 21.55 -2.83 3.43
N ILE A 36 20.36 -2.22 3.24
CA ILE A 36 19.76 -2.07 1.91
C ILE A 36 20.67 -1.20 1.02
N LEU A 37 21.17 -0.08 1.54
CA LEU A 37 22.05 0.84 0.81
C LEU A 37 23.39 0.17 0.45
N GLU A 38 23.97 -0.62 1.36
CA GLU A 38 25.17 -1.44 1.11
C GLU A 38 24.94 -2.49 0.00
N CYS A 39 23.80 -3.18 0.01
CA CYS A 39 23.44 -4.13 -1.05
C CYS A 39 23.36 -3.46 -2.43
N ILE A 40 22.78 -2.25 -2.50
CA ILE A 40 22.71 -1.48 -3.75
C ILE A 40 24.12 -1.08 -4.22
N ALA A 41 24.98 -0.60 -3.31
CA ALA A 41 26.32 -0.14 -3.65
C ALA A 41 27.28 -1.27 -4.06
N SER A 42 27.03 -2.50 -3.60
CA SER A 42 27.90 -3.67 -3.87
C SER A 42 27.59 -4.41 -5.18
N SER A 43 26.40 -4.22 -5.76
CA SER A 43 26.01 -4.76 -7.06
C SER A 43 26.18 -3.71 -8.14
N GLU A 44 26.92 -4.04 -9.20
CA GLU A 44 27.11 -3.13 -10.33
C GLU A 44 25.79 -2.91 -11.07
N ILE A 45 24.96 -3.95 -11.19
CA ILE A 45 23.66 -3.87 -11.85
C ILE A 45 22.68 -2.99 -11.06
N LEU A 46 22.59 -3.19 -9.74
CA LEU A 46 21.75 -2.34 -8.88
C LEU A 46 22.27 -0.90 -8.89
N TYR A 47 23.56 -0.69 -8.69
CA TYR A 47 24.15 0.64 -8.73
C TYR A 47 23.82 1.38 -10.02
N ASN A 48 24.01 0.74 -11.18
CA ASN A 48 23.72 1.32 -12.48
C ASN A 48 22.23 1.61 -12.70
N LEU A 49 21.34 0.73 -12.23
CA LEU A 49 19.89 0.97 -12.27
C LEU A 49 19.53 2.23 -11.47
N PHE A 50 20.01 2.33 -10.24
CA PHE A 50 19.69 3.45 -9.37
C PHE A 50 20.30 4.75 -9.90
N ALA A 51 21.55 4.71 -10.39
CA ALA A 51 22.19 5.83 -11.06
C ALA A 51 21.34 6.32 -12.27
N LYS A 52 20.80 5.40 -13.07
CA LYS A 52 19.91 5.72 -14.20
C LYS A 52 18.59 6.36 -13.72
N CYS A 53 17.97 5.83 -12.66
CA CYS A 53 16.74 6.38 -12.10
C CYS A 53 16.92 7.80 -11.52
N LEU A 54 18.13 8.14 -11.09
CA LEU A 54 18.47 9.44 -10.51
C LEU A 54 18.80 10.51 -11.56
N ILE A 55 18.95 10.15 -12.84
CA ILE A 55 19.23 11.13 -13.90
C ILE A 55 18.06 12.14 -13.98
N ASN A 56 18.38 13.42 -13.78
CA ASN A 56 17.41 14.52 -13.75
C ASN A 56 16.32 14.40 -12.66
N PHE A 57 16.50 13.52 -11.67
CA PHE A 57 15.54 13.35 -10.59
C PHE A 57 15.70 14.46 -9.53
N ASN A 58 14.61 15.17 -9.22
CA ASN A 58 14.60 16.21 -8.19
C ASN A 58 13.93 15.70 -6.91
N PHE A 59 14.73 15.14 -6.00
CA PHE A 59 14.22 14.59 -4.75
C PHE A 59 13.37 15.58 -3.94
N ARG A 60 13.79 16.83 -3.81
CA ARG A 60 13.05 17.82 -3.00
C ARG A 60 11.66 18.10 -3.56
N GLN A 61 11.55 18.20 -4.88
CA GLN A 61 10.28 18.44 -5.55
C GLN A 61 9.38 17.21 -5.46
N GLU A 62 9.89 16.02 -5.78
CA GLU A 62 9.12 14.78 -5.78
C GLU A 62 8.70 14.38 -4.36
N PHE A 63 9.57 14.54 -3.36
CA PHE A 63 9.23 14.31 -1.96
C PHE A 63 8.12 15.26 -1.48
N LYS A 64 8.18 16.54 -1.86
CA LYS A 64 7.11 17.50 -1.54
C LYS A 64 5.80 17.15 -2.24
N SER A 65 5.84 16.71 -3.50
CA SER A 65 4.66 16.26 -4.23
C SER A 65 4.06 14.97 -3.66
N ALA A 66 4.89 14.09 -3.13
CA ALA A 66 4.47 12.87 -2.45
C ALA A 66 3.81 13.15 -1.09
N LEU A 67 4.21 14.22 -0.41
CA LEU A 67 3.56 14.69 0.81
C LEU A 67 2.26 15.42 0.47
N SER A 68 1.13 14.74 0.65
CA SER A 68 -0.17 15.38 0.56
C SER A 68 -0.70 15.74 1.95
N THR A 69 -1.36 16.89 2.04
CA THR A 69 -1.99 17.36 3.28
C THR A 69 -3.50 17.38 3.08
N ASN A 70 -4.23 16.63 3.92
CA ASN A 70 -5.67 16.81 4.03
C ASN A 70 -5.98 17.51 5.35
N LYS A 71 -6.62 18.68 5.28
CA LYS A 71 -7.03 19.48 6.46
C LYS A 71 -7.96 18.73 7.42
N VAL A 72 -8.50 17.58 7.01
CA VAL A 72 -9.48 16.79 7.76
C VAL A 72 -8.86 15.54 8.42
N ASN A 73 -7.81 14.94 7.83
CA ASN A 73 -7.28 13.61 8.25
C ASN A 73 -5.76 13.57 8.51
N GLY A 74 -5.04 14.69 8.40
CA GLY A 74 -3.57 14.72 8.57
C GLY A 74 -2.80 14.64 7.25
N GLY A 75 -1.47 14.45 7.35
CA GLY A 75 -0.58 14.22 6.22
C GLY A 75 -0.63 12.77 5.74
N TYR A 76 -0.44 12.54 4.45
CA TYR A 76 -0.27 11.22 3.88
C TYR A 76 0.80 11.26 2.79
N PHE A 77 1.58 10.18 2.68
CA PHE A 77 2.67 10.07 1.71
C PHE A 77 2.25 9.12 0.58
N VAL A 78 2.24 9.63 -0.65
CA VAL A 78 1.84 8.89 -1.86
C VAL A 78 3.02 8.80 -2.80
N LEU A 79 3.36 7.58 -3.21
CA LEU A 79 4.41 7.36 -4.21
C LEU A 79 3.97 7.86 -5.60
N PRO A 80 4.92 8.33 -6.44
CA PRO A 80 4.63 8.66 -7.83
C PRO A 80 4.24 7.41 -8.61
N ASN A 81 3.57 7.58 -9.76
CA ASN A 81 3.11 6.45 -10.57
C ASN A 81 4.23 5.81 -11.41
N GLU A 82 5.28 6.57 -11.73
CA GLU A 82 6.38 6.10 -12.58
C GLU A 82 7.37 5.26 -11.77
N GLN A 83 7.62 4.01 -12.20
CA GLN A 83 8.52 3.07 -11.53
C GLN A 83 9.91 3.66 -11.23
N ASN A 84 10.52 4.34 -12.22
CA ASN A 84 11.83 4.98 -12.04
C ASN A 84 11.80 6.05 -10.93
N LYS A 85 10.70 6.81 -10.84
CA LYS A 85 10.52 7.83 -9.80
C LYS A 85 10.25 7.19 -8.44
N ILE A 86 9.55 6.07 -8.36
CA ILE A 86 9.39 5.30 -7.12
C ILE A 86 10.76 4.87 -6.60
N VAL A 87 11.56 4.22 -7.46
CA VAL A 87 12.91 3.76 -7.10
C VAL A 87 13.77 4.93 -6.63
N ALA A 88 13.82 6.02 -7.40
CA ALA A 88 14.60 7.20 -7.07
C ALA A 88 14.12 7.88 -5.77
N LEU A 89 12.81 8.08 -5.60
CA LEU A 89 12.24 8.75 -4.43
C LEU A 89 12.52 7.97 -3.15
N VAL A 90 12.23 6.67 -3.15
CA VAL A 90 12.42 5.83 -1.96
C VAL A 90 13.91 5.66 -1.67
N PHE A 91 14.76 5.50 -2.68
CA PHE A 91 16.20 5.46 -2.48
C PHE A 91 16.74 6.73 -1.79
N CYS A 92 16.39 7.91 -2.31
CA CYS A 92 16.79 9.16 -1.72
C CYS A 92 16.21 9.35 -0.31
N LEU A 93 14.97 8.92 -0.07
CA LEU A 93 14.38 8.90 1.28
C LEU A 93 15.22 8.05 2.24
N LEU A 94 15.61 6.84 1.83
CA LEU A 94 16.45 5.96 2.65
C LEU A 94 17.83 6.59 2.93
N ILE A 95 18.44 7.25 1.95
CA ILE A 95 19.70 8.00 2.13
C ILE A 95 19.52 9.15 3.13
N GLU A 96 18.44 9.91 3.05
CA GLU A 96 18.18 11.04 3.94
C GLU A 96 17.86 10.57 5.37
N VAL A 97 17.26 9.39 5.53
CA VAL A 97 17.09 8.72 6.82
C VAL A 97 18.43 8.24 7.38
N ASP A 98 19.24 7.55 6.57
CA ASP A 98 20.56 7.04 6.97
C ASP A 98 21.49 8.19 7.41
N ASN A 99 21.47 9.31 6.67
CA ASN A 99 22.18 10.54 7.02
C ASN A 99 21.54 11.35 8.17
N GLN A 100 20.50 10.83 8.83
CA GLN A 100 19.81 11.47 9.95
C GLN A 100 19.20 12.85 9.63
N LYS A 101 18.95 13.14 8.35
CA LYS A 101 18.28 14.38 7.91
C LYS A 101 16.75 14.24 8.00
N ILE A 102 16.23 13.04 7.79
CA ILE A 102 14.82 12.69 8.02
C ILE A 102 14.76 11.71 9.19
N ASN A 103 14.04 12.09 10.25
CA ASN A 103 13.74 11.15 11.34
C ASN A 103 12.63 10.18 10.89
N LEU A 104 12.97 8.90 10.72
CA LEU A 104 12.04 7.89 10.24
C LEU A 104 10.82 7.72 11.15
N GLN A 105 11.00 7.82 12.47
CA GLN A 105 9.89 7.68 13.42
C GLN A 105 8.85 8.78 13.26
N SER A 106 9.29 10.03 13.19
CA SER A 106 8.42 11.17 12.93
C SER A 106 7.77 11.05 11.55
N PHE A 107 8.54 10.68 10.52
CA PHE A 107 8.01 10.50 9.17
C PHE A 107 6.88 9.45 9.11
N ILE A 108 7.04 8.31 9.79
CA ILE A 108 6.01 7.27 9.86
C ILE A 108 4.78 7.75 10.65
N ASN A 109 4.98 8.42 11.78
CA ASN A 109 3.89 8.97 12.57
C ASN A 109 3.09 10.03 11.82
N ASP A 110 3.75 10.87 11.04
CA ASP A 110 3.08 11.99 10.36
C ASP A 110 2.32 11.56 9.12
N ASN A 111 2.73 10.45 8.47
CA ASN A 111 2.23 10.06 7.15
C ASN A 111 1.56 8.69 7.09
N PHE A 112 1.77 7.82 8.07
CA PHE A 112 1.30 6.43 8.11
C PHE A 112 0.66 6.05 9.44
N PHE A 113 0.23 7.04 10.23
CA PHE A 113 -0.33 6.84 11.56
C PHE A 113 -1.45 5.80 11.60
N SER A 114 -1.39 4.93 12.61
CA SER A 114 -2.50 4.08 13.04
C SER A 114 -2.78 4.28 14.54
N PRO A 115 -4.05 4.45 14.94
CA PRO A 115 -4.43 4.51 16.35
C PRO A 115 -4.20 3.18 17.08
N ASP A 116 -4.04 2.07 16.35
CA ASP A 116 -3.82 0.73 16.89
C ASP A 116 -2.36 0.49 17.32
N GLY A 117 -1.49 1.49 17.14
CA GLY A 117 -0.14 1.52 17.66
C GLY A 117 0.94 1.59 16.59
N TYR A 118 2.14 1.93 17.03
CA TYR A 118 3.25 2.30 16.15
C TYR A 118 3.73 1.16 15.23
N ASN A 119 3.65 -0.10 15.67
CA ASN A 119 4.00 -1.24 14.83
C ASN A 119 3.07 -1.37 13.61
N ILE A 120 1.79 -0.99 13.75
CA ILE A 120 0.84 -0.96 12.63
C ILE A 120 1.16 0.23 11.72
N SER A 121 1.51 1.40 12.26
CA SER A 121 1.99 2.53 11.45
C SER A 121 3.24 2.18 10.63
N TYR A 122 4.18 1.46 11.23
CA TYR A 122 5.38 0.95 10.55
C TYR A 122 5.02 -0.06 9.45
N SER A 123 4.08 -0.97 9.73
CA SER A 123 3.58 -1.93 8.74
C SER A 123 2.92 -1.19 7.56
N ASN A 124 2.13 -0.15 7.81
CA ASN A 124 1.57 0.70 6.76
C ASN A 124 2.67 1.33 5.90
N PHE A 125 3.72 1.88 6.50
CA PHE A 125 4.88 2.39 5.76
C PHE A 125 5.53 1.30 4.91
N ALA A 126 5.78 0.11 5.47
CA ALA A 126 6.39 -1.00 4.74
C ALA A 126 5.53 -1.43 3.53
N HIS A 127 4.22 -1.58 3.71
CA HIS A 127 3.29 -1.99 2.65
C HIS A 127 3.13 -0.93 1.55
N ASN A 128 3.09 0.35 1.91
CA ASN A 128 2.84 1.44 0.96
C ASN A 128 4.11 2.02 0.33
N VAL A 129 5.29 1.75 0.89
CA VAL A 129 6.56 2.33 0.41
C VAL A 129 7.59 1.26 0.05
N LEU A 130 7.92 0.37 0.99
CA LEU A 130 9.03 -0.57 0.80
C LEU A 130 8.69 -1.74 -0.14
N ILE A 131 7.46 -2.25 -0.08
CA ILE A 131 7.00 -3.29 -1.02
C ILE A 131 7.00 -2.75 -2.46
N PRO A 132 6.34 -1.61 -2.78
CA PRO A 132 6.39 -1.04 -4.12
C PRO A 132 7.80 -0.73 -4.61
N PHE A 133 8.67 -0.23 -3.72
CA PHE A 133 10.08 0.03 -4.03
C PHE A 133 10.80 -1.25 -4.48
N LYS A 134 10.73 -2.33 -3.68
CA LYS A 134 11.35 -3.61 -4.03
C LYS A 134 10.81 -4.13 -5.36
N SER A 135 9.50 -4.14 -5.54
CA SER A 135 8.85 -4.62 -6.77
C SER A 135 9.29 -3.84 -7.99
N CYS A 136 9.34 -2.49 -7.91
CA CYS A 136 9.80 -1.66 -9.02
C CYS A 136 11.26 -1.94 -9.40
N VAL A 137 12.14 -2.18 -8.42
CA VAL A 137 13.55 -2.54 -8.70
C VAL A 137 13.61 -3.85 -9.50
N LEU A 138 12.89 -4.89 -9.07
CA LEU A 138 12.87 -6.18 -9.75
C LEU A 138 12.26 -6.10 -11.15
N MET A 139 11.18 -5.34 -11.31
CA MET A 139 10.55 -5.09 -12.62
C MET A 139 11.48 -4.36 -13.58
N LEU A 140 12.18 -3.31 -13.13
CA LEU A 140 13.11 -2.56 -13.99
C LEU A 140 14.34 -3.38 -14.38
N LEU A 141 14.73 -4.36 -13.57
CA LEU A 141 15.77 -5.34 -13.91
C LEU A 141 15.25 -6.51 -14.74
N ASN A 142 13.93 -6.68 -14.83
CA ASN A 142 13.27 -7.85 -15.41
C ASN A 142 13.75 -9.18 -14.79
N VAL A 143 13.77 -9.24 -13.46
CA VAL A 143 14.19 -10.42 -12.69
C VAL A 143 13.19 -10.78 -11.60
N ASN A 144 13.19 -12.05 -11.19
CA ASN A 144 12.47 -12.51 -9.99
C ASN A 144 13.28 -12.25 -8.69
N GLU A 145 12.72 -12.66 -7.55
CA GLU A 145 13.39 -12.53 -6.24
C GLU A 145 14.71 -13.32 -6.13
N ASP A 146 14.90 -14.31 -7.01
CA ASP A 146 16.13 -15.08 -7.14
C ASP A 146 17.17 -14.45 -8.09
N GLY A 147 16.90 -13.27 -8.64
CA GLY A 147 17.76 -12.61 -9.61
C GLY A 147 17.83 -13.33 -10.96
N GLU A 148 16.90 -14.25 -11.23
CA GLU A 148 16.75 -14.91 -12.52
C GLU A 148 15.92 -14.05 -13.44
N ALA A 149 16.33 -13.98 -14.71
CA ALA A 149 15.59 -13.21 -15.70
C ALA A 149 14.18 -13.80 -15.87
N LEU A 150 13.17 -12.93 -15.89
CA LEU A 150 11.81 -13.34 -16.20
C LEU A 150 11.75 -13.73 -17.68
N ASN A 151 11.36 -14.97 -17.97
CA ASN A 151 11.05 -15.39 -19.34
C ASN A 151 9.65 -14.86 -19.70
N GLU A 152 9.44 -14.46 -20.96
CA GLU A 152 8.14 -13.97 -21.44
C GLU A 152 7.01 -15.02 -21.28
N GLU A 153 7.36 -16.31 -21.12
CA GLU A 153 6.46 -17.45 -20.93
C GLU A 153 6.15 -17.79 -19.45
N ASP A 154 6.84 -17.19 -18.47
CA ASP A 154 6.60 -17.40 -17.04
C ASP A 154 5.55 -16.44 -16.45
N ASN A 155 4.75 -15.79 -17.31
CA ASN A 155 3.62 -14.92 -16.92
C ASN A 155 2.39 -15.70 -16.43
N THR A 156 2.60 -16.68 -15.54
CA THR A 156 1.55 -17.18 -14.68
C THR A 156 2.05 -17.13 -13.24
N TYR A 157 1.42 -16.22 -12.49
CA TYR A 157 1.46 -15.98 -11.04
C TYR A 157 2.42 -14.85 -10.55
N ASP A 158 1.76 -13.76 -10.12
CA ASP A 158 2.21 -12.68 -9.22
C ASP A 158 2.89 -11.40 -9.74
N ALA A 159 2.60 -10.98 -10.97
CA ALA A 159 2.69 -9.56 -11.34
C ALA A 159 1.70 -9.20 -12.46
N GLN A 160 0.44 -8.94 -12.12
CA GLN A 160 -0.41 -8.13 -13.00
C GLN A 160 -0.34 -6.68 -12.51
N VAL A 161 0.51 -5.87 -13.14
CA VAL A 161 0.16 -4.47 -13.46
C VAL A 161 0.94 -4.08 -14.72
N SER A 162 0.23 -4.02 -15.84
CA SER A 162 0.69 -3.58 -17.16
C SER A 162 0.31 -2.12 -17.40
N ILE A 163 0.92 -1.47 -18.37
CA ILE A 163 0.92 0.00 -18.56
C ILE A 163 -0.47 0.62 -18.89
N GLU A 164 -1.53 -0.17 -18.97
CA GLU A 164 -2.94 0.28 -19.02
C GLU A 164 -3.52 0.65 -17.62
N ASP A 165 -2.83 0.33 -16.52
CA ASP A 165 -3.36 0.39 -15.16
C ASP A 165 -3.31 1.75 -14.45
N VAL A 166 -2.67 2.78 -15.01
CA VAL A 166 -2.54 4.08 -14.30
C VAL A 166 -3.88 4.82 -14.20
N GLU A 167 -4.80 4.60 -15.15
CA GLU A 167 -6.14 5.21 -15.14
C GLU A 167 -7.16 4.36 -14.35
N LEU A 168 -6.94 3.04 -14.31
CA LEU A 168 -7.72 2.08 -13.51
C LEU A 168 -7.36 2.13 -12.02
N ASP A 169 -6.10 2.36 -11.63
CA ASP A 169 -5.67 2.41 -10.22
C ASP A 169 -6.25 3.61 -9.46
N ALA A 170 -6.29 4.79 -10.09
CA ALA A 170 -6.97 5.96 -9.51
C ALA A 170 -8.48 5.74 -9.38
N THR A 171 -9.08 5.05 -10.36
CA THR A 171 -10.50 4.69 -10.36
C THR A 171 -10.80 3.64 -9.28
N SER A 172 -9.99 2.59 -9.16
CA SER A 172 -10.11 1.53 -8.15
C SER A 172 -9.90 2.07 -6.74
N LYS A 173 -8.88 2.91 -6.51
CA LYS A 173 -8.69 3.60 -5.22
C LYS A 173 -9.87 4.51 -4.89
N LEU A 174 -10.42 5.21 -5.87
CA LEU A 174 -11.63 6.03 -5.70
C LEU A 174 -12.85 5.15 -5.37
N LEU A 175 -12.99 3.98 -5.99
CA LEU A 175 -14.07 3.03 -5.73
C LEU A 175 -13.98 2.43 -4.32
N PHE A 176 -12.79 2.03 -3.87
CA PHE A 176 -12.58 1.56 -2.49
C PHE A 176 -12.76 2.68 -1.46
N ALA A 177 -12.35 3.92 -1.77
CA ALA A 177 -12.61 5.08 -0.93
C ALA A 177 -14.11 5.40 -0.83
N ASN A 178 -14.84 5.30 -1.94
CA ASN A 178 -16.30 5.45 -1.98
C ASN A 178 -17.00 4.35 -1.18
N LEU A 179 -16.55 3.10 -1.30
CA LEU A 179 -17.08 1.99 -0.51
C LEU A 179 -16.79 2.20 0.99
N THR A 180 -15.57 2.60 1.35
CA THR A 180 -15.19 2.92 2.73
C THR A 180 -16.06 4.05 3.30
N ARG A 181 -16.32 5.09 2.50
CA ARG A 181 -17.22 6.18 2.86
C ARG A 181 -18.63 5.67 3.11
N ALA A 182 -19.19 4.87 2.21
CA ALA A 182 -20.54 4.33 2.34
C ALA A 182 -20.69 3.46 3.61
N VAL A 183 -19.69 2.63 3.93
CA VAL A 183 -19.67 1.80 5.15
C VAL A 183 -19.60 2.66 6.41
N ASN A 184 -18.85 3.76 6.41
CA ASN A 184 -18.75 4.69 7.53
C ASN A 184 -20.01 5.54 7.72
N ASP A 185 -20.66 5.93 6.62
CA ASP A 185 -21.95 6.64 6.65
C ASP A 185 -23.05 5.72 7.20
N LEU A 186 -23.06 4.44 6.82
CA LEU A 186 -23.92 3.42 7.40
C LEU A 186 -23.68 3.26 8.91
N CYS A 187 -22.42 3.16 9.35
CA CYS A 187 -22.09 3.09 10.79
C CYS A 187 -22.62 4.30 11.56
N SER A 188 -22.48 5.49 10.98
CA SER A 188 -22.96 6.74 11.57
C SER A 188 -24.49 6.77 11.64
N ALA A 189 -25.16 6.27 10.60
CA ALA A 189 -26.62 6.16 10.56
C ALA A 189 -27.17 5.14 11.58
N VAL A 190 -26.51 4.00 11.75
CA VAL A 190 -26.87 2.98 12.75
C VAL A 190 -26.77 3.55 14.17
N ARG A 191 -25.74 4.35 14.44
CA ARG A 191 -25.53 5.02 15.74
C ARG A 191 -26.55 6.13 16.02
N ARG A 192 -26.93 6.92 15.00
CA ARG A 192 -27.73 8.15 15.17
C ARG A 192 -29.22 8.01 14.86
N LYS A 193 -29.60 7.10 13.95
CA LYS A 193 -30.92 7.13 13.28
C LYS A 193 -31.68 5.80 13.26
N GLY A 194 -31.11 4.70 13.77
CA GLY A 194 -31.75 3.38 13.73
C GLY A 194 -32.77 3.15 14.86
N LYS A 195 -33.98 2.69 14.51
CA LYS A 195 -34.98 2.08 15.43
C LYS A 195 -34.63 0.64 15.83
N LEU A 196 -33.41 0.21 15.52
CA LEU A 196 -32.90 -1.13 15.78
C LEU A 196 -32.66 -1.37 17.27
N LYS A 197 -32.81 -2.63 17.68
CA LYS A 197 -32.41 -3.09 19.01
C LYS A 197 -30.90 -2.95 19.20
N LYS A 198 -30.46 -2.84 20.45
CA LYS A 198 -29.03 -2.68 20.79
C LYS A 198 -28.16 -3.79 20.20
N GLU A 199 -28.61 -5.04 20.31
CA GLU A 199 -27.94 -6.24 19.77
C GLU A 199 -27.74 -6.13 18.24
N GLN A 200 -28.78 -5.75 17.51
CA GLN A 200 -28.71 -5.59 16.05
C GLN A 200 -27.75 -4.46 15.65
N LYS A 201 -27.69 -3.37 16.42
CA LYS A 201 -26.73 -2.29 16.19
C LYS A 201 -25.30 -2.76 16.37
N GLU A 202 -25.03 -3.56 17.40
CA GLU A 202 -23.71 -4.13 17.67
C GLU A 202 -23.29 -5.09 16.55
N GLU A 203 -24.18 -5.98 16.10
CA GLU A 203 -23.93 -6.88 14.97
C GLU A 203 -23.59 -6.12 13.69
N ILE A 204 -24.36 -5.08 13.33
CA ILE A 204 -24.08 -4.27 12.13
C ILE A 204 -22.73 -3.57 12.23
N ILE A 205 -22.37 -3.07 13.42
CA ILE A 205 -21.07 -2.40 13.62
C ILE A 205 -19.93 -3.41 13.48
N ILE A 206 -20.08 -4.65 13.95
CA ILE A 206 -19.08 -5.70 13.79
C ILE A 206 -18.90 -6.03 12.30
N ILE A 207 -20.00 -6.22 11.57
CA ILE A 207 -19.95 -6.53 10.13
C ILE A 207 -19.32 -5.36 9.36
N ALA A 208 -19.69 -4.11 9.67
CA ALA A 208 -19.12 -2.93 9.01
C ALA A 208 -17.61 -2.77 9.29
N LYS A 209 -17.14 -3.09 10.50
CA LYS A 209 -15.70 -3.14 10.80
C LYS A 209 -14.99 -4.23 9.98
N ALA A 210 -15.56 -5.43 9.94
CA ALA A 210 -15.02 -6.51 9.12
C ALA A 210 -15.00 -6.17 7.63
N MET A 211 -16.00 -5.40 7.14
CA MET A 211 -16.01 -4.88 5.78
C MET A 211 -14.88 -3.88 5.57
N ASN A 212 -14.66 -2.93 6.47
CA ASN A 212 -13.55 -1.99 6.37
C ASN A 212 -12.18 -2.69 6.33
N GLU A 213 -11.99 -3.76 7.11
CA GLU A 213 -10.77 -4.58 7.01
C GLU A 213 -10.69 -5.33 5.68
N ALA A 214 -11.80 -5.86 5.18
CA ALA A 214 -11.84 -6.50 3.86
C ALA A 214 -11.61 -5.53 2.71
N ILE A 215 -12.00 -4.24 2.84
CA ILE A 215 -11.68 -3.17 1.88
C ILE A 215 -10.18 -2.90 1.87
N LYS A 216 -9.55 -2.77 3.05
CA LYS A 216 -8.09 -2.57 3.15
C LYS A 216 -7.28 -3.74 2.56
N LEU A 217 -7.82 -4.95 2.67
CA LEU A 217 -7.24 -6.16 2.10
C LEU A 217 -7.66 -6.41 0.64
N GLU A 218 -8.47 -5.52 0.07
CA GLU A 218 -9.05 -5.63 -1.28
C GLU A 218 -9.69 -7.01 -1.55
N ASN A 219 -10.28 -7.61 -0.51
CA ASN A 219 -10.74 -8.98 -0.54
C ASN A 219 -12.23 -9.07 -0.90
N PHE A 220 -12.50 -9.11 -2.20
CA PHE A 220 -13.83 -9.21 -2.80
C PHE A 220 -14.66 -10.39 -2.29
N LYS A 221 -14.04 -11.55 -2.02
CA LYS A 221 -14.74 -12.73 -1.49
C LYS A 221 -15.30 -12.46 -0.09
N ILE A 222 -14.51 -11.81 0.76
CA ILE A 222 -14.95 -11.43 2.10
C ILE A 222 -16.01 -10.32 2.02
N LEU A 223 -15.83 -9.33 1.15
CA LEU A 223 -16.83 -8.27 0.94
C LEU A 223 -18.20 -8.83 0.52
N ASN A 224 -18.22 -9.78 -0.41
CA ASN A 224 -19.44 -10.47 -0.84
C ASN A 224 -20.04 -11.35 0.26
N ALA A 225 -19.22 -11.99 1.09
CA ALA A 225 -19.72 -12.76 2.22
C ALA A 225 -20.37 -11.86 3.29
N LEU A 226 -19.83 -10.66 3.50
CA LEU A 226 -20.29 -9.72 4.53
C LEU A 226 -21.52 -8.89 4.11
N ILE A 227 -21.78 -8.70 2.80
CA ILE A 227 -22.97 -7.96 2.35
C ILE A 227 -24.28 -8.71 2.60
N ILE A 228 -24.25 -10.05 2.60
CA ILE A 228 -25.41 -10.94 2.79
C ILE A 228 -26.03 -10.78 4.18
N PRO A 229 -25.28 -10.93 5.30
CA PRO A 229 -25.83 -10.71 6.63
C PRO A 229 -26.24 -9.24 6.85
N LEU A 230 -25.54 -8.28 6.23
CA LEU A 230 -25.91 -6.86 6.28
C LEU A 230 -27.31 -6.62 5.67
N GLU A 231 -27.60 -7.24 4.52
CA GLU A 231 -28.91 -7.17 3.85
C GLU A 231 -30.03 -7.76 4.70
N TYR A 232 -29.77 -8.91 5.33
CA TYR A 232 -30.74 -9.58 6.19
C TYR A 232 -31.15 -8.72 7.39
N ILE A 233 -30.19 -8.04 8.02
CA ILE A 233 -30.44 -7.21 9.20
C ILE A 233 -31.07 -5.85 8.80
N LEU A 234 -30.58 -5.23 7.73
CA LEU A 234 -30.97 -3.87 7.32
C LEU A 234 -32.19 -3.80 6.41
N GLY A 235 -32.54 -4.89 5.72
CA GLY A 235 -33.63 -4.92 4.74
C GLY A 235 -35.02 -4.54 5.28
N LYS A 236 -35.18 -4.54 6.61
CA LYS A 236 -36.43 -4.20 7.32
C LYS A 236 -36.53 -2.74 7.76
N ASP A 237 -35.42 -1.99 7.82
CA ASP A 237 -35.40 -0.59 8.27
C ASP A 237 -35.32 0.36 7.06
N LYS A 238 -36.41 1.08 6.77
CA LYS A 238 -36.50 1.99 5.60
C LYS A 238 -35.42 3.08 5.58
N VAL A 239 -34.94 3.54 6.75
CA VAL A 239 -33.94 4.61 6.83
C VAL A 239 -32.56 4.04 6.56
N LEU A 240 -32.24 2.88 7.14
CA LEU A 240 -30.93 2.24 6.98
C LEU A 240 -30.79 1.50 5.64
N LYS A 241 -31.91 1.13 5.02
CA LYS A 241 -31.94 0.53 3.68
C LYS A 241 -31.28 1.42 2.62
N ASN A 242 -31.43 2.75 2.73
CA ASN A 242 -30.79 3.67 1.79
C ASN A 242 -29.26 3.62 1.92
N TYR A 243 -28.74 3.67 3.15
CA TYR A 243 -27.30 3.54 3.41
C TYR A 243 -26.75 2.16 3.01
N TYR A 244 -27.55 1.10 3.19
CA TYR A 244 -27.22 -0.23 2.70
C TYR A 244 -27.13 -0.27 1.17
N ASN A 245 -28.08 0.36 0.47
CA ASN A 245 -28.07 0.43 -0.99
C ASN A 245 -26.84 1.21 -1.48
N ASP A 246 -26.45 2.29 -0.81
CA ASP A 246 -25.23 3.05 -1.16
C ASP A 246 -23.97 2.17 -1.02
N VAL A 247 -23.89 1.32 0.01
CA VAL A 247 -22.81 0.33 0.18
C VAL A 247 -22.86 -0.72 -0.93
N LYS A 248 -24.04 -1.24 -1.26
CA LYS A 248 -24.24 -2.26 -2.31
C LYS A 248 -23.87 -1.72 -3.70
N GLU A 249 -24.29 -0.51 -4.03
CA GLU A 249 -23.95 0.15 -5.30
C GLU A 249 -22.45 0.45 -5.39
N SER A 250 -21.84 0.91 -4.29
CA SER A 250 -20.39 1.14 -4.24
C SER A 250 -19.61 -0.17 -4.41
N LEU A 251 -20.13 -1.27 -3.87
CA LEU A 251 -19.55 -2.61 -4.03
C LEU A 251 -19.74 -3.14 -5.46
N ILE A 252 -20.89 -2.93 -6.09
CA ILE A 252 -21.14 -3.35 -7.49
C ILE A 252 -20.20 -2.62 -8.45
N LYS A 253 -19.95 -1.33 -8.21
CA LYS A 253 -19.01 -0.53 -9.03
C LYS A 253 -17.57 -1.02 -8.96
N LEU A 254 -17.21 -1.88 -7.99
CA LEU A 254 -15.90 -2.52 -7.96
C LEU A 254 -15.79 -3.72 -8.93
N TYR A 255 -16.90 -4.19 -9.50
CA TYR A 255 -16.94 -5.33 -10.44
C TYR A 255 -17.16 -4.92 -11.90
N ASN A 256 -17.35 -3.62 -12.17
CA ASN A 256 -17.62 -3.04 -13.48
C ASN A 256 -16.46 -2.14 -13.91
#